data_AF-A0A6A4GFF8-F1
#
_entry.id   AF-A0A6A4GFF8-F1
#
_cell.length_a   1.000
_cell.length_b   1.000
_cell.length_c   1.000
_cell.angle_alpha   90.00
_cell.angle_beta   90.00
_cell.angle_gamma   90.00
#
_symmetry.space_group_name_H-M   'P 1'
#
loop_
_entity.id
_entity.type
_entity.pdbx_description
1 polymer ?
#
loop_
_entity_poly.entity_id
_entity_poly.type
_entity_poly.pdbx_seq_one_letter_code
_entity_poly.pdbx_strand_id
1 'polypeptide(L)'
;DNGTTSVDSSDSESDGSDDDLDLEGFDTDHQFLPKPVKTPQHICPFTNEEMAIFDETLQLAVEAEILPIGYGICPEEWEDNHYPSVEIIQTGRKGAKELSVQLPDFVWRPQAHLWTLGLSVMERIIENRNL
;
A
#
# COMPACT_ATOMS: atom_id res chain seq x y z
N ASP A 1 50.34 6.57 -39.69
CA ASP A 1 49.73 7.36 -40.77
C ASP A 1 48.23 7.17 -40.67
N ASN A 2 47.52 8.23 -41.03
CA ASN A 2 46.10 8.53 -40.85
C ASN A 2 45.14 7.38 -41.25
N GLY A 3 43.90 7.32 -40.77
CA GLY A 3 43.14 8.40 -40.14
C GLY A 3 41.76 7.97 -39.67
N THR A 4 41.31 8.72 -38.68
CA THR A 4 39.91 8.91 -38.32
C THR A 4 39.12 9.38 -39.54
N THR A 5 38.05 8.66 -39.89
CA THR A 5 37.00 9.15 -40.78
C THR A 5 35.73 9.31 -39.98
N SER A 6 35.44 10.56 -39.62
CA SER A 6 34.12 11.04 -39.25
C SER A 6 33.18 10.94 -40.45
N VAL A 7 31.96 10.42 -40.27
CA VAL A 7 30.81 10.74 -41.12
C VAL A 7 29.52 10.72 -40.29
N ASP A 8 28.69 11.70 -40.64
CA ASP A 8 27.50 12.22 -39.98
C ASP A 8 26.30 11.27 -39.89
N SER A 9 25.59 11.41 -38.78
CA SER A 9 24.14 11.59 -38.61
C SER A 9 23.19 11.09 -39.71
N SER A 10 22.32 10.14 -39.35
CA SER A 10 20.92 10.15 -39.80
C SER A 10 20.05 9.58 -38.70
N ASP A 11 19.33 10.49 -38.04
CA ASP A 11 18.22 10.22 -37.14
C ASP A 11 17.09 9.55 -37.93
N SER A 12 16.45 8.56 -37.34
CA SER A 12 15.27 7.92 -37.92
C SER A 12 14.34 7.55 -36.79
N GLU A 13 13.58 8.56 -36.40
CA GLU A 13 12.35 8.48 -35.63
C GLU A 13 11.44 7.36 -36.16
N SER A 14 11.33 6.28 -35.38
CA SER A 14 10.30 5.27 -35.56
C SER A 14 9.10 5.64 -34.70
N ASP A 15 8.13 6.26 -35.36
CA ASP A 15 6.74 6.52 -34.93
C ASP A 15 6.07 5.23 -34.45
N GLY A 16 6.06 5.04 -33.13
CA GLY A 16 5.27 4.04 -32.43
C GLY A 16 4.05 4.74 -31.87
N SER A 17 2.92 4.54 -32.53
CA SER A 17 1.64 5.19 -32.28
C SER A 17 1.19 5.00 -30.83
N ASP A 18 1.32 6.05 -30.03
CA ASP A 18 0.59 6.19 -28.77
C ASP A 18 -0.89 6.35 -29.15
N ASP A 19 -1.69 5.31 -28.86
CA ASP A 19 -3.14 5.38 -28.97
C ASP A 19 -3.65 6.43 -27.98
N ASP A 20 -3.75 7.67 -28.48
CA ASP A 20 -4.37 8.83 -27.85
C ASP A 20 -5.81 8.47 -27.46
N LEU A 21 -5.99 8.12 -26.19
CA LEU A 21 -7.30 8.21 -25.56
C LEU A 21 -7.60 9.70 -25.41
N ASP A 22 -8.28 10.23 -26.42
CA ASP A 22 -8.84 11.58 -26.49
C ASP A 22 -9.78 11.82 -25.30
N LEU A 23 -9.20 12.18 -24.15
CA LEU A 23 -9.91 12.66 -22.98
C LEU A 23 -10.26 14.13 -23.22
N GLU A 24 -11.26 14.32 -24.07
CA GLU A 24 -11.90 15.60 -24.37
C GLU A 24 -12.26 16.33 -23.04
N GLY A 25 -11.50 17.39 -22.76
CA GLY A 25 -11.97 18.56 -22.00
C GLY A 25 -12.12 18.39 -20.48
N PHE A 26 -11.02 18.18 -19.75
CA PHE A 26 -10.87 18.85 -18.46
C PHE A 26 -9.83 19.95 -18.62
N ASP A 27 -10.32 21.19 -18.74
CA ASP A 27 -9.50 22.38 -18.60
C ASP A 27 -8.99 22.39 -17.16
N THR A 28 -7.83 21.75 -16.94
CA THR A 28 -7.14 21.75 -15.64
C THR A 28 -6.48 23.11 -15.47
N ASP A 29 -7.30 24.16 -15.39
CA ASP A 29 -6.92 25.42 -14.83
C ASP A 29 -6.34 25.12 -13.43
N HIS A 30 -5.00 25.06 -13.36
CA HIS A 30 -4.26 24.84 -12.12
C HIS A 30 -4.60 25.89 -11.04
N GLN A 31 -5.38 26.92 -11.40
CA GLN A 31 -5.95 27.93 -10.53
C GLN A 31 -6.86 27.34 -9.42
N PHE A 32 -7.44 26.14 -9.63
CA PHE A 32 -8.29 25.47 -8.64
C PHE A 32 -7.64 24.28 -7.93
N LEU A 33 -6.39 23.93 -8.27
CA LEU A 33 -5.68 22.90 -7.53
C LEU A 33 -5.26 23.46 -6.17
N PRO A 34 -5.61 22.81 -5.05
CA PRO A 34 -5.09 23.20 -3.75
C PRO A 34 -3.56 23.14 -3.81
N LYS A 35 -2.89 24.19 -3.29
CA LYS A 35 -1.43 24.21 -3.21
C LYS A 35 -0.96 22.94 -2.47
N PRO A 36 0.06 22.23 -2.98
CA PRO A 36 0.59 21.05 -2.32
C PRO A 36 0.86 21.33 -0.84
N VAL A 37 0.22 20.55 0.03
CA VAL A 37 0.48 20.63 1.47
C VAL A 37 1.84 20.00 1.72
N LYS A 38 2.70 20.66 2.51
CA LYS A 38 3.94 20.05 2.97
C LYS A 38 3.59 18.86 3.87
N THR A 39 3.73 17.65 3.34
CA THR A 39 3.61 16.45 4.14
C THR A 39 4.79 16.40 5.12
N PRO A 40 4.56 16.00 6.38
CA PRO A 40 5.66 15.64 7.27
C PRO A 40 6.60 14.67 6.56
N GLN A 41 7.91 14.86 6.70
CA GLN A 41 8.86 13.86 6.24
C GLN A 41 8.61 12.62 7.08
N HIS A 42 7.96 11.61 6.50
CA HIS A 42 7.73 10.34 7.17
C HIS A 42 9.09 9.67 7.31
N ILE A 43 9.64 9.70 8.52
CA ILE A 43 10.82 8.93 8.88
C ILE A 43 10.32 7.55 9.30
N CYS A 44 10.98 6.50 8.81
CA CYS A 44 10.75 5.14 9.28
C CYS A 44 10.84 5.12 10.81
N PRO A 45 9.89 4.48 11.54
CA PRO A 45 9.95 4.43 12.99
C PRO A 45 11.16 3.62 13.51
N PHE A 46 11.81 2.86 12.64
CA PHE A 46 12.91 1.97 12.96
C PHE A 46 14.26 2.53 12.51
N THR A 47 15.28 2.27 13.33
CA THR A 47 16.68 2.22 12.94
C THR A 47 16.94 1.01 12.02
N ASN A 48 18.12 0.95 11.39
CA ASN A 48 18.49 -0.19 10.55
C ASN A 48 18.54 -1.52 11.33
N GLU A 49 18.92 -1.48 12.60
CA GLU A 49 18.95 -2.67 13.48
C GLU A 49 17.53 -3.12 13.84
N GLU A 50 16.65 -2.18 14.23
CA GLU A 50 15.23 -2.48 14.50
C GLU A 50 14.50 -3.00 13.25
N MET A 51 14.86 -2.50 12.06
CA MET A 51 14.31 -3.02 10.80
C MET A 51 14.71 -4.48 10.57
N ALA A 52 15.98 -4.84 10.81
CA ALA A 52 16.42 -6.23 10.68
C ALA A 52 15.70 -7.16 11.68
N ILE A 53 15.49 -6.70 12.92
CA ILE A 53 14.71 -7.43 13.93
C ILE A 53 13.25 -7.58 13.49
N PHE A 54 12.65 -6.54 12.92
CA PHE A 54 11.28 -6.56 12.40
C PHE A 54 11.14 -7.62 11.30
N ASP A 55 12.01 -7.60 10.29
CA ASP A 55 11.96 -8.51 9.16
C ASP A 55 12.12 -9.97 9.61
N GLU A 56 13.11 -10.27 10.46
CA GLU A 56 13.34 -11.61 11.00
C GLU A 56 12.14 -12.08 11.85
N THR A 57 11.65 -11.23 12.76
CA THR A 57 10.56 -11.60 13.67
C THR A 57 9.25 -11.80 12.91
N LEU A 58 8.96 -10.94 11.92
CA LEU A 58 7.77 -11.07 11.08
C LEU A 58 7.83 -12.36 10.28
N GLN A 59 8.98 -12.69 9.68
CA GLN A 59 9.14 -13.94 8.94
C GLN A 59 8.89 -15.16 9.84
N LEU A 60 9.50 -15.21 11.02
CA LEU A 60 9.30 -16.30 11.98
C LEU A 60 7.83 -16.41 12.43
N ALA A 61 7.16 -15.27 12.64
CA ALA A 61 5.75 -15.26 13.05
C ALA A 61 4.80 -15.73 11.95
N VAL A 62 5.09 -15.41 10.69
CA VAL A 62 4.37 -15.92 9.52
C VAL A 62 4.56 -17.42 9.37
N GLU A 63 5.81 -17.92 9.47
CA GLU A 63 6.11 -19.35 9.38
C GLU A 63 5.46 -20.16 10.51
N ALA A 64 5.31 -19.57 11.70
CA ALA A 64 4.64 -20.17 12.84
C ALA A 64 3.10 -20.01 12.82
N GLU A 65 2.53 -19.39 11.78
CA GLU A 65 1.09 -19.11 11.64
C GLU A 65 0.48 -18.42 12.87
N ILE A 66 1.22 -17.50 13.50
CA ILE A 66 0.77 -16.81 14.71
C ILE A 66 -0.42 -15.89 14.37
N LEU A 67 -1.48 -15.95 15.18
CA LEU A 67 -2.61 -15.00 15.11
C LEU A 67 -2.53 -14.03 16.29
N PRO A 68 -2.23 -12.73 16.05
CA PRO A 68 -2.16 -11.75 17.12
C PRO A 68 -3.56 -11.38 17.61
N ILE A 69 -3.78 -11.54 18.91
CA ILE A 69 -5.04 -11.19 19.59
C ILE A 69 -5.17 -9.67 19.68
N GLY A 70 -6.39 -9.15 19.53
CA GLY A 70 -6.73 -7.73 19.62
C GLY A 70 -6.76 -7.01 18.28
N TYR A 71 -6.50 -7.72 17.17
CA TYR A 71 -6.43 -7.12 15.83
C TYR A 71 -7.59 -7.54 14.92
N GLY A 72 -8.58 -8.29 15.42
CA GLY A 72 -9.76 -8.69 14.66
C GLY A 72 -9.48 -9.80 13.64
N ILE A 73 -8.46 -10.62 13.87
CA ILE A 73 -8.05 -11.72 12.98
C ILE A 73 -8.23 -13.11 13.62
N CYS A 74 -8.48 -13.17 14.93
CA CYS A 74 -8.77 -14.41 15.63
C CYS A 74 -10.26 -14.77 15.46
N PRO A 75 -10.61 -16.05 15.23
CA PRO A 75 -12.01 -16.46 15.09
C PRO A 75 -12.90 -16.07 16.27
N GLU A 76 -12.33 -16.01 17.47
CA GLU A 76 -13.01 -15.62 18.71
C GLU A 76 -13.40 -14.14 18.74
N GLU A 77 -12.83 -13.31 17.87
CA GLU A 77 -13.14 -11.88 17.75
C GLU A 77 -14.27 -11.60 16.75
N TRP A 78 -14.74 -12.62 16.02
CA TRP A 78 -15.78 -12.47 15.00
C TRP A 78 -17.14 -12.89 15.54
N GLU A 79 -18.19 -12.13 15.21
CA GLU A 79 -19.55 -12.34 15.75
C GLU A 79 -20.08 -13.76 15.54
N ASP A 80 -19.85 -14.34 14.36
CA ASP A 80 -20.31 -15.68 13.98
C ASP A 80 -19.17 -16.70 13.85
N ASN A 81 -17.98 -16.39 14.38
CA ASN A 81 -16.78 -17.23 14.22
C ASN A 81 -16.38 -17.46 12.74
N HIS A 82 -16.81 -16.56 11.85
CA HIS A 82 -16.48 -16.52 10.42
C HIS A 82 -15.81 -15.18 10.07
N TYR A 83 -14.85 -15.19 9.16
CA TYR A 83 -14.19 -13.97 8.71
C TYR A 83 -15.21 -13.06 8.01
N PRO A 84 -15.19 -11.73 8.24
CA PRO A 84 -16.11 -10.81 7.59
C PRO A 84 -15.93 -10.83 6.07
N SER A 85 -16.93 -11.33 5.35
CA SER A 85 -16.89 -11.45 3.89
C SER A 85 -17.57 -10.30 3.15
N VAL A 86 -18.16 -9.35 3.89
CA VAL A 86 -18.81 -8.15 3.36
C VAL A 86 -18.56 -6.99 4.31
N GLU A 87 -18.16 -5.85 3.74
CA GLU A 87 -18.06 -4.58 4.45
C GLU A 87 -19.08 -3.58 3.88
N ILE A 88 -19.76 -2.83 4.75
CA ILE A 88 -20.72 -1.80 4.34
C ILE A 88 -20.11 -0.42 4.57
N ILE A 89 -19.69 0.22 3.49
CA ILE A 89 -19.15 1.57 3.53
C ILE A 89 -20.29 2.57 3.39
N GLN A 90 -20.48 3.41 4.41
CA GLN A 90 -21.42 4.52 4.32
C GLN A 90 -20.85 5.62 3.39
N THR A 91 -21.63 5.99 2.38
CA THR A 91 -21.27 6.98 1.36
C THR A 91 -22.25 8.15 1.31
N GLY A 92 -21.81 9.28 0.77
CA GLY A 92 -22.61 10.49 0.61
C GLY A 92 -22.68 11.41 1.83
N ARG A 93 -23.34 12.57 1.68
CA ARG A 93 -23.50 13.53 2.78
C ARG A 93 -24.33 12.88 3.89
N LYS A 94 -23.75 12.81 5.09
CA LYS A 94 -24.35 12.20 6.30
C LYS A 94 -24.64 10.69 6.19
N GLY A 95 -23.92 9.94 5.34
CA GLY A 95 -24.08 8.49 5.25
C GLY A 95 -25.42 8.03 4.63
N ALA A 96 -26.05 8.88 3.81
CA ALA A 96 -27.35 8.59 3.21
C ALA A 96 -27.36 7.48 2.16
N LYS A 97 -26.19 6.94 1.79
CA LYS A 97 -26.03 5.84 0.86
C LYS A 97 -25.10 4.80 1.45
N GLU A 98 -25.25 3.56 1.02
CA GLU A 98 -24.40 2.46 1.44
C GLU A 98 -23.79 1.81 0.20
N LEU A 99 -22.50 1.48 0.31
CA LEU A 99 -21.76 0.69 -0.66
C LEU A 99 -21.38 -0.62 0.01
N SER A 100 -21.95 -1.72 -0.46
CA SER A 100 -21.54 -3.05 -0.04
C SER A 100 -20.31 -3.47 -0.85
N VAL A 101 -19.23 -3.77 -0.15
CA VAL A 101 -17.98 -4.29 -0.72
C VAL A 101 -17.86 -5.75 -0.32
N GLN A 102 -17.71 -6.62 -1.32
CA GLN A 102 -17.43 -8.03 -1.07
C GLN A 102 -15.95 -8.20 -0.71
N LEU A 103 -15.69 -8.92 0.36
CA LEU A 103 -14.36 -9.22 0.88
C LEU A 103 -14.13 -10.74 0.91
N PRO A 104 -13.90 -11.40 -0.24
CA PRO A 104 -13.70 -12.84 -0.25
C PRO A 104 -12.53 -13.26 0.66
N ASP A 105 -12.80 -14.17 1.59
CA ASP A 105 -11.85 -14.59 2.63
C ASP A 105 -10.52 -15.08 2.04
N PHE A 106 -10.56 -15.82 0.93
CA PHE A 106 -9.35 -16.36 0.30
C PHE A 106 -8.40 -15.28 -0.24
N VAL A 107 -8.88 -14.05 -0.45
CA VAL A 107 -8.07 -12.89 -0.87
C VAL A 107 -7.67 -12.08 0.34
N TRP A 108 -8.65 -11.72 1.18
CA TRP A 108 -8.47 -10.70 2.21
C TRP A 108 -7.91 -11.26 3.51
N ARG A 109 -8.28 -12.47 3.91
CA ARG A 109 -7.81 -13.05 5.17
C ARG A 109 -6.29 -13.23 5.21
N PRO A 110 -5.61 -13.75 4.16
CA PRO A 110 -4.14 -13.83 4.17
C PRO A 110 -3.47 -12.45 4.27
N GLN A 111 -4.04 -11.43 3.62
CA GLN A 111 -3.51 -10.06 3.68
C GLN A 111 -3.70 -9.44 5.07
N ALA A 112 -4.91 -9.57 5.63
CA ALA A 112 -5.22 -9.10 6.97
C ALA A 112 -4.34 -9.80 8.02
N HIS A 113 -4.09 -11.09 7.87
CA HIS A 113 -3.17 -11.84 8.73
C HIS A 113 -1.76 -11.26 8.69
N LEU A 114 -1.20 -11.06 7.49
CA LEU A 114 0.15 -10.48 7.35
C LEU A 114 0.23 -9.05 7.91
N TRP A 115 -0.78 -8.22 7.66
CA TRP A 115 -0.83 -6.85 8.15
C TRP A 115 -0.91 -6.78 9.67
N THR A 116 -1.80 -7.55 10.27
CA THR A 116 -1.97 -7.58 11.73
C THR A 116 -0.74 -8.14 12.42
N LEU A 117 -0.08 -9.16 11.84
CA LEU A 117 1.22 -9.62 12.30
C LEU A 117 2.27 -8.52 12.27
N GLY A 118 2.41 -7.82 11.14
CA GLY A 118 3.34 -6.70 11.00
C GLY A 118 3.10 -5.62 12.05
N LEU A 119 1.84 -5.21 12.25
CA LEU A 119 1.49 -4.24 13.29
C LEU A 119 1.86 -4.73 14.69
N SER A 120 1.59 -5.99 15.02
CA SER A 120 1.90 -6.56 16.34
C SER A 120 3.40 -6.65 16.64
N VAL A 121 4.22 -6.96 15.62
CA VAL A 121 5.67 -6.98 15.74
C VAL A 121 6.21 -5.56 15.89
N MET A 122 5.71 -4.63 15.07
CA MET A 122 6.09 -3.22 15.15
C MET A 122 5.78 -2.62 16.51
N GLU A 123 4.58 -2.86 17.04
CA GLU A 123 4.15 -2.36 18.34
C GLU A 123 5.09 -2.87 19.45
N ARG A 124 5.42 -4.16 19.45
CA ARG A 124 6.36 -4.74 20.42
C ARG A 124 7.76 -4.14 20.35
N ILE A 125 8.28 -3.89 19.14
CA ILE A 125 9.61 -3.26 18.97
C ILE A 125 9.58 -1.84 19.54
N ILE A 126 8.53 -1.07 19.23
CA ILE A 126 8.38 0.31 19.69
C ILE A 126 8.14 0.36 21.21
N GLU A 127 7.33 -0.53 21.77
CA GLU A 127 7.08 -0.62 23.22
C GLU A 127 8.35 -0.96 24.00
N ASN A 128 9.12 -1.96 23.54
CA ASN A 128 10.37 -2.37 24.18
C ASN A 128 11.43 -1.25 24.20
N ARG A 129 11.38 -0.30 23.27
CA ARG A 129 12.25 0.88 23.26
C ARG A 129 11.93 1.87 24.38
N ASN A 130 10.69 1.89 24.87
CA ASN A 130 10.21 2.85 25.88
C ASN A 130 10.31 2.33 27.32
N LEU A 131 10.81 1.11 27.51
CA LEU A 131 11.06 0.47 28.81
C LEU A 131 12.54 0.63 29.23
#